data_AF-A0A937HXM0-F1
#
_entry.id   AF-A0A937HXM0-F1
#
_cell.length_a   1.000
_cell.length_b   1.000
_cell.length_c   1.000
_cell.angle_alpha   90.00
_cell.angle_beta   90.00
_cell.angle_gamma   90.00
#
_symmetry.space_group_name_H-M   'P 1'
#
loop_
_entity.id
_entity.type
_entity.pdbx_description
1 polymer ?
#
loop_
_entity_poly.entity_id
_entity_poly.type
_entity_poly.pdbx_seq_one_letter_code
_entity_poly.pdbx_strand_id
1 'polypeptide(L)' 'MTLAAFTQLPDGDLVLASASSIRAKILHDAGLGYRCYPVAIDEESICASARAEAVPVGDIAIMLAEM' A
#
# COMPACT_ATOMS: atom_id res chain seq x y z
N MET A 1 -25.64 -4.47 5.93
CA MET A 1 -24.62 -3.58 5.33
C MET A 1 -24.21 -4.21 4.02
N THR A 2 -24.49 -3.55 2.91
CA THR A 2 -24.16 -4.04 1.57
C THR A 2 -22.65 -3.83 1.36
N LEU A 3 -21.89 -4.89 1.11
CA LEU A 3 -20.50 -4.71 0.67
C LEU A 3 -20.51 -3.90 -0.62
N ALA A 4 -19.69 -2.85 -0.69
CA ALA A 4 -19.48 -2.13 -1.93
C ALA A 4 -19.01 -3.14 -3.01
N ALA A 5 -19.50 -2.94 -4.23
CA ALA A 5 -19.01 -3.72 -5.37
C ALA A 5 -17.49 -3.57 -5.45
N PHE A 6 -16.80 -4.64 -5.82
CA PHE A 6 -15.35 -4.62 -5.92
C PHE A 6 -14.90 -3.53 -6.88
N THR A 7 -13.98 -2.67 -6.45
CA THR A 7 -13.46 -1.60 -7.31
C THR A 7 -12.68 -2.26 -8.44
N GLN A 8 -13.24 -2.18 -9.64
CA GLN A 8 -12.56 -2.60 -10.85
C GLN A 8 -11.73 -1.44 -11.39
N LEU A 9 -10.43 -1.70 -11.51
CA LEU A 9 -9.48 -0.91 -12.26
C LEU A 9 -9.36 -1.49 -13.68
N PRO A 10 -8.80 -0.74 -14.65
CA PRO A 10 -8.62 -1.23 -16.02
C PRO A 10 -7.91 -2.59 -16.10
N ASP A 11 -6.98 -2.86 -15.17
CA ASP A 11 -6.16 -4.07 -15.14
C ASP A 11 -6.68 -5.13 -14.14
N GLY A 12 -7.88 -4.93 -13.58
CA GLY A 12 -8.53 -5.89 -12.70
C GLY A 12 -8.86 -5.35 -11.32
N ASP A 13 -8.77 -6.21 -10.32
CA ASP A 13 -9.29 -5.98 -8.98
C ASP A 13 -8.32 -5.12 -8.14
N LEU A 14 -8.83 -4.06 -7.48
CA LEU A 14 -8.07 -3.28 -6.50
C LEU A 14 -7.61 -4.13 -5.29
N VAL A 15 -6.31 -4.16 -5.06
CA VAL A 15 -5.68 -4.82 -3.91
C VAL A 15 -4.98 -3.79 -3.02
N LEU A 16 -5.22 -3.87 -1.71
CA LEU A 16 -4.44 -3.17 -0.69
C LEU A 16 -3.27 -4.06 -0.25
N ALA A 17 -2.07 -3.74 -0.73
CA ALA A 17 -0.82 -4.43 -0.39
C ALA A 17 -0.26 -4.03 1.00
N SER A 18 -1.12 -3.71 1.97
CA SER A 18 -0.72 -3.18 3.28
C SER A 18 -1.50 -3.86 4.41
N ALA A 19 -0.81 -4.15 5.52
CA ALA A 19 -1.44 -4.58 6.78
C ALA A 19 -2.05 -3.44 7.60
N SER A 20 -1.99 -2.19 7.12
CA SER A 20 -2.47 -1.03 7.87
C SER A 20 -3.99 -1.00 7.98
N SER A 21 -4.50 -1.13 9.22
CA SER A 21 -5.94 -1.00 9.52
C SER A 21 -6.49 0.40 9.21
N ILE A 22 -5.66 1.44 9.33
CA ILE A 22 -6.04 2.82 8.99
C ILE A 22 -6.25 2.97 7.49
N ARG A 23 -5.32 2.45 6.66
CA ARG A 23 -5.47 2.50 5.19
C ARG A 23 -6.70 1.71 4.73
N ALA A 24 -6.94 0.55 5.33
CA ALA A 24 -8.14 -0.23 5.08
C ALA A 24 -9.42 0.57 5.41
N LYS A 25 -9.45 1.25 6.57
CA LYS A 25 -10.59 2.10 6.94
C LYS A 25 -10.81 3.24 5.95
N ILE A 26 -9.75 3.93 5.51
CA ILE A 26 -9.87 5.03 4.54
C ILE A 26 -10.51 4.54 3.23
N LEU A 27 -10.07 3.40 2.69
CA LEU A 27 -10.66 2.84 1.47
C LEU A 27 -12.11 2.39 1.68
N HIS A 28 -12.41 1.82 2.84
CA HIS A 28 -13.76 1.41 3.20
C HIS A 28 -14.72 2.60 3.31
N ASP A 29 -14.31 3.67 4.00
CA ASP A 29 -15.10 4.89 4.16
C ASP A 29 -15.30 5.61 2.82
N ALA A 30 -14.38 5.45 1.87
CA ALA A 30 -14.51 5.93 0.49
C ALA A 30 -15.46 5.08 -0.36
N GLY A 31 -16.02 3.98 0.17
CA GLY A 31 -16.96 3.11 -0.53
C GLY A 31 -16.29 2.23 -1.60
N LEU A 32 -14.97 2.02 -1.51
CA LEU A 32 -14.23 1.18 -2.44
C LEU A 32 -14.26 -0.28 -2.00
N GLY A 33 -14.55 -1.19 -2.92
CA GLY A 33 -14.35 -2.62 -2.68
C GLY A 33 -12.91 -3.01 -3.00
N TYR A 34 -12.21 -3.64 -2.06
CA TYR A 34 -10.81 -4.05 -2.22
C TYR A 34 -10.52 -5.34 -1.46
N ARG A 35 -9.41 -6.02 -1.81
CA ARG A 35 -8.87 -7.16 -1.06
C ARG A 35 -7.57 -6.76 -0.38
N CYS A 36 -7.39 -7.14 0.87
CA CYS A 36 -6.11 -6.98 1.54
C CYS A 36 -5.22 -8.18 1.28
N TYR A 37 -4.04 -7.94 0.72
CA TYR A 37 -2.97 -8.92 0.61
C TYR A 37 -1.68 -8.25 1.08
N PRO A 38 -1.42 -8.21 2.40
CA PRO A 38 -0.24 -7.55 2.93
C PRO A 38 1.03 -8.14 2.33
N VAL A 39 1.91 -7.28 1.83
CA VAL A 39 3.25 -7.69 1.40
C VAL A 39 4.19 -7.67 2.60
N ALA A 40 5.13 -8.61 2.65
CA ALA A 40 6.19 -8.63 3.63
C ALA A 40 7.50 -8.27 2.92
N ILE A 41 8.04 -7.08 3.23
CA ILE A 41 9.33 -6.61 2.74
C ILE A 41 10.23 -6.29 3.93
N ASP A 42 11.53 -6.37 3.72
CA ASP A 42 12.53 -5.92 4.69
C ASP A 42 12.69 -4.40 4.57
N GLU A 43 11.76 -3.65 5.18
CA GLU A 43 11.77 -2.19 5.15
C GLU A 43 13.07 -1.61 5.76
N GLU A 44 13.65 -2.29 6.76
CA GLU A 44 14.85 -1.82 7.44
C GLU A 44 16.06 -1.86 6.49
N SER A 45 16.26 -2.97 5.79
CA SER A 45 17.31 -3.13 4.79
C SER A 45 17.19 -2.12 3.64
N ILE A 46 15.97 -1.91 3.13
CA ILE A 46 15.70 -0.93 2.06
C ILE A 46 15.99 0.49 2.56
N CYS A 47 15.53 0.85 3.75
CA CYS A 47 15.80 2.14 4.37
C CYS A 47 17.29 2.37 4.60
N ALA A 48 18.01 1.38 5.12
CA ALA A 48 19.44 1.47 5.38
C ALA A 48 20.22 1.73 4.10
N SER A 49 19.89 0.99 3.03
CA SER A 49 20.50 1.14 1.71
C SER A 49 20.22 2.53 1.12
N ALA A 50 18.96 2.97 1.11
CA ALA A 50 18.59 4.27 0.55
C ALA A 50 19.19 5.45 1.32
N ARG A 51 19.30 5.33 2.66
CA ARG A 51 19.98 6.34 3.49
C ARG A 51 21.48 6.42 3.20
N ALA A 52 22.14 5.30 2.95
CA ALA A 52 23.55 5.27 2.57
C ALA A 52 23.80 6.02 1.25
N GLU A 53 22.84 5.94 0.33
CA GLU A 53 22.83 6.67 -0.95
C GLU A 53 22.30 8.12 -0.84
N ALA A 54 22.09 8.63 0.38
CA ALA A 54 21.55 9.96 0.66
C ALA A 54 20.22 10.27 -0.05
N VAL A 55 19.39 9.24 -0.28
CA VAL A 55 18.06 9.39 -0.89
C VAL A 55 17.18 10.25 0.02
N PRO A 56 16.46 11.26 -0.52
CA PRO A 56 15.52 12.05 0.26
C PRO A 56 14.44 11.20 0.93
N VAL A 57 14.04 11.55 2.16
CA VAL A 57 13.08 10.76 2.95
C VAL A 57 11.72 10.56 2.25
N GLY A 58 11.29 11.54 1.44
CA GLY A 58 10.08 11.41 0.63
C GLY A 58 10.20 10.34 -0.44
N ASP A 59 11.37 10.26 -1.07
CA ASP A 59 11.65 9.29 -2.13
C ASP A 59 11.81 7.88 -1.54
N ILE A 60 12.38 7.75 -0.33
CA ILE A 60 12.40 6.47 0.40
C ILE A 60 10.97 5.95 0.64
N ALA A 61 10.04 6.84 1.02
CA ALA A 61 8.66 6.44 1.26
C ALA A 61 7.95 5.98 -0.03
N ILE A 62 8.26 6.59 -1.17
CA ILE A 62 7.76 6.16 -2.48
C ILE A 62 8.35 4.79 -2.83
N MET A 63 9.68 4.64 -2.71
CA MET A 63 10.36 3.37 -2.99
C MET A 63 9.76 2.20 -2.19
N LEU A 64 9.53 2.39 -0.88
CA LEU A 64 8.90 1.37 -0.03
C LEU A 64 7.48 1.02 -0.46
N ALA A 65 6.73 1.98 -1.02
CA ALA A 65 5.37 1.76 -1.48
C ALA A 65 5.31 1.05 -2.85
N GLU A 66 6.40 1.04 -3.62
CA GLU A 66 6.51 0.40 -4.93
C GLU A 66 6.99 -1.06 -4.88
N MET A 67 7.46 -1.55 -3.73
CA MET A 67 7.92 -2.93 -3.52
C MET A 67 6.77 -3.89 -3.19
#